data_AF-A0A1Q7Y9H3-F1
#
_entry.id   AF-A0A1Q7Y9H3-F1
#
_cell.length_a   1.000
_cell.length_b   1.000
_cell.length_c   1.000
_cell.angle_alpha   90.00
_cell.angle_beta   90.00
_cell.angle_gamma   90.00
#
_symmetry.space_group_name_H-M   'P 1'
#
loop_
_entity.id
_entity.type
_entity.pdbx_description
1 polymer ?
#
loop_
_entity_poly.entity_id
_entity_poly.type
_entity_poly.pdbx_seq_one_letter_code
_entity_poly.pdbx_strand_id
1 'polypeptide(L)'
;MAKLRDKIKTALDEGRMLMLGSQILVGFQYRSVFESGFEKLSHTSQVLKMCGLGLMLIATALLMWPGAYHRIVAGGEDHPDVHQFITRVMCFALLPFAFAFGIDAYVVTDLMYGHTTGIVFGACLTTTALLFWYGIEELRKRRRESKEERMKARDEDEDSGKTKLEDKIDHVLTECRVVLPGAQALMGFQFISFLMQSFEKLPQSSKLVHTVSLCFMALSVILLMAPAAYHRIVEEGEDTEHFHRVASSLLIAAMIPLALGISGDFFIVVRKVTESTVGAIAASAVMLLIFYGLWFGYTSYRRTQEQGSRQKRRRESRELAKSKG
;
A
#
# COMPACT_ATOMS: atom_id res chain seq x y z
N MET A 1 20.60 -16.28 -5.65
CA MET A 1 20.19 -15.50 -6.83
C MET A 1 18.97 -16.16 -7.40
N ALA A 2 17.86 -15.43 -7.50
CA ALA A 2 16.61 -15.96 -8.06
C ALA A 2 16.78 -16.26 -9.57
N LYS A 3 16.07 -17.27 -10.08
CA LYS A 3 16.09 -17.59 -11.52
C LYS A 3 15.39 -16.48 -12.32
N LEU A 4 15.84 -16.24 -13.55
CA LEU A 4 15.28 -15.18 -14.42
C LEU A 4 13.75 -15.30 -14.60
N ARG A 5 13.24 -16.51 -14.79
CA ARG A 5 11.81 -16.78 -14.91
C ARG A 5 11.04 -16.29 -13.67
N ASP A 6 11.57 -16.58 -12.49
CA ASP A 6 10.91 -16.24 -11.23
C ASP A 6 10.95 -14.72 -11.02
N LYS A 7 12.06 -14.06 -11.36
CA LYS A 7 12.14 -12.59 -11.39
C LYS A 7 11.14 -11.92 -12.34
N ILE A 8 11.00 -12.42 -13.56
CA ILE A 8 10.03 -11.89 -14.54
C ILE A 8 8.60 -12.09 -14.05
N LYS A 9 8.29 -13.29 -13.52
CA LYS A 9 6.98 -13.57 -12.92
C LYS A 9 6.67 -12.60 -11.78
N THR A 10 7.57 -12.45 -10.81
CA THR A 10 7.37 -11.56 -9.66
C THR A 10 7.24 -10.11 -10.11
N ALA A 11 8.06 -9.64 -11.05
CA ALA A 11 7.97 -8.27 -11.58
C ALA A 11 6.63 -7.99 -12.30
N LEU A 12 6.12 -8.95 -13.08
CA LEU A 12 4.80 -8.86 -13.71
C LEU A 12 3.67 -8.88 -12.68
N ASP A 13 3.80 -9.72 -11.65
CA ASP A 13 2.83 -9.83 -10.55
C ASP A 13 2.75 -8.55 -9.71
N GLU A 14 3.88 -7.89 -9.50
CA GLU A 14 3.91 -6.56 -8.88
C GLU A 14 3.37 -5.46 -9.80
N GLY A 15 3.61 -5.54 -11.11
CA GLY A 15 2.95 -4.66 -12.07
C GLY A 15 1.43 -4.78 -11.98
N ARG A 16 0.93 -6.03 -11.88
CA ARG A 16 -0.49 -6.33 -11.68
C ARG A 16 -1.03 -5.78 -10.35
N MET A 17 -0.24 -5.84 -9.27
CA MET A 17 -0.59 -5.26 -7.97
C MET A 17 -0.99 -3.78 -8.11
N LEU A 18 -0.21 -3.01 -8.86
CA LEU A 18 -0.45 -1.58 -9.06
C LEU A 18 -1.52 -1.30 -10.12
N MET A 19 -1.66 -2.18 -11.12
CA MET A 19 -2.58 -1.98 -12.25
C MET A 19 -4.05 -1.95 -11.80
N LEU A 20 -4.49 -2.91 -10.98
CA LEU A 20 -5.86 -2.94 -10.45
C LEU A 20 -6.18 -1.65 -9.68
N GLY A 21 -5.22 -1.19 -8.88
CA GLY A 21 -5.29 0.08 -8.18
C GLY A 21 -5.45 1.29 -9.09
N SER A 22 -4.60 1.37 -10.12
CA SER A 22 -4.64 2.43 -11.13
C SER A 22 -6.01 2.54 -11.77
N GLN A 23 -6.59 1.40 -12.20
CA GLN A 23 -7.88 1.35 -12.87
C GLN A 23 -9.02 1.83 -11.98
N ILE A 24 -9.02 1.41 -10.71
CA ILE A 24 -9.99 1.85 -9.70
C ILE A 24 -9.91 3.36 -9.52
N LEU A 25 -8.70 3.90 -9.33
CA LEU A 25 -8.45 5.33 -9.12
C LEU A 25 -8.81 6.18 -10.36
N VAL A 26 -8.49 5.70 -11.56
CA VAL A 26 -8.94 6.33 -12.82
C VAL A 26 -10.46 6.40 -12.88
N GLY A 27 -11.16 5.31 -12.52
CA GLY A 27 -12.62 5.28 -12.46
C GLY A 27 -13.18 6.36 -11.53
N PHE A 28 -12.52 6.60 -10.40
CA PHE A 28 -12.94 7.64 -9.47
C PHE A 28 -12.65 9.04 -9.97
N GLN A 29 -11.49 9.26 -10.58
CA GLN A 29 -11.16 10.54 -11.21
C GLN A 29 -12.16 10.88 -12.31
N TYR A 30 -12.54 9.91 -13.14
CA TYR A 30 -13.60 10.11 -14.14
C TYR A 30 -14.92 10.50 -13.50
N ARG A 31 -15.36 9.74 -12.49
CA ARG A 31 -16.62 10.02 -11.79
C ARG A 31 -16.61 11.41 -11.14
N SER A 32 -15.47 11.84 -10.59
CA SER A 32 -15.35 13.12 -9.90
C SER A 32 -15.76 14.33 -10.74
N VAL A 33 -15.52 14.29 -12.06
CA VAL A 33 -15.88 15.37 -12.99
C VAL A 33 -17.39 15.51 -13.18
N PHE A 34 -18.14 14.43 -12.97
CA PHE A 34 -19.59 14.40 -13.12
C PHE A 34 -20.35 14.62 -11.80
N GLU A 35 -19.64 14.76 -10.68
CA GLU A 35 -20.26 15.01 -9.37
C GLU A 35 -20.57 16.51 -9.20
N SER A 36 -21.67 16.82 -8.52
CA SER A 36 -22.18 18.20 -8.33
C SER A 36 -21.18 19.17 -7.71
N GLY A 37 -20.23 18.67 -6.91
CA GLY A 37 -19.20 19.46 -6.25
C GLY A 37 -18.08 19.91 -7.18
N PHE A 38 -17.93 19.30 -8.36
CA PHE A 38 -16.89 19.69 -9.33
C PHE A 38 -17.06 21.14 -9.81
N GLU A 39 -18.30 21.56 -10.05
CA GLU A 39 -18.62 22.94 -10.48
C GLU A 39 -18.30 23.99 -9.40
N LYS A 40 -18.19 23.56 -8.14
CA LYS A 40 -17.85 24.44 -7.01
C LYS A 40 -16.36 24.57 -6.76
N LEU A 41 -15.54 23.72 -7.40
CA LEU A 41 -14.09 23.81 -7.31
C LEU A 41 -13.59 25.10 -7.98
N SER A 42 -12.50 25.66 -7.46
CA SER A 42 -11.77 26.72 -8.14
C SER A 42 -11.29 26.24 -9.51
N HIS A 43 -11.12 27.15 -10.47
CA HIS A 43 -10.58 26.79 -11.80
C HIS A 43 -9.23 26.08 -11.70
N THR A 44 -8.37 26.49 -10.76
CA THR A 44 -7.10 25.81 -10.48
C THR A 44 -7.32 24.36 -10.05
N SER A 45 -8.26 24.11 -9.14
CA SER A 45 -8.59 22.77 -8.66
C SER A 45 -9.24 21.89 -9.73
N GLN A 46 -10.05 22.46 -10.62
CA GLN A 46 -10.59 21.75 -11.79
C GLN A 46 -9.50 21.33 -12.77
N VAL A 47 -8.59 22.25 -13.13
CA VAL A 47 -7.46 21.95 -14.02
C VAL A 47 -6.53 20.91 -13.39
N LEU A 48 -6.19 21.07 -12.10
CA LEU A 48 -5.38 20.10 -11.38
C LEU A 48 -6.05 18.72 -11.35
N LYS A 49 -7.37 18.64 -11.20
CA LYS A 49 -8.09 17.37 -11.34
C LYS A 49 -7.94 16.72 -12.71
N MET A 50 -8.03 17.50 -13.78
CA MET A 50 -7.79 16.99 -15.13
C MET A 50 -6.34 16.54 -15.32
N CYS A 51 -5.36 17.27 -14.75
CA CYS A 51 -3.96 16.85 -14.74
C CYS A 51 -3.75 15.56 -13.95
N GLY A 52 -4.39 15.40 -12.77
CA GLY A 52 -4.34 14.19 -11.96
C GLY A 52 -4.91 12.98 -12.68
N LEU A 53 -6.04 13.14 -13.37
CA LEU A 53 -6.59 12.12 -14.26
C LEU A 53 -5.62 11.75 -15.39
N GLY A 54 -5.04 12.76 -16.07
CA GLY A 54 -4.03 12.53 -17.11
C GLY A 54 -2.82 11.75 -16.61
N LEU A 55 -2.30 12.09 -15.43
CA LEU A 55 -1.22 11.36 -14.75
C LEU A 55 -1.62 9.90 -14.48
N MET A 56 -2.82 9.65 -13.97
CA MET A 56 -3.31 8.28 -13.71
C MET A 56 -3.52 7.47 -14.99
N LEU A 57 -3.92 8.11 -16.10
CA LEU A 57 -4.00 7.46 -17.41
C LEU A 57 -2.61 7.10 -17.95
N ILE A 58 -1.62 8.00 -17.80
CA ILE A 58 -0.22 7.71 -18.12
C ILE A 58 0.29 6.55 -17.25
N ALA A 59 0.01 6.56 -15.95
CA ALA A 59 0.38 5.48 -15.04
C ALA A 59 -0.19 4.13 -15.52
N THR A 60 -1.47 4.13 -15.88
CA THR A 60 -2.16 2.94 -16.40
C THR A 60 -1.52 2.44 -17.69
N ALA A 61 -1.20 3.33 -18.63
CA ALA A 61 -0.52 2.97 -19.88
C ALA A 61 0.87 2.38 -19.63
N LEU A 62 1.66 3.00 -18.73
CA LEU A 62 2.97 2.50 -18.33
C LEU A 62 2.86 1.11 -17.69
N LEU A 63 1.89 0.88 -16.79
CA LEU A 63 1.70 -0.42 -16.12
C LEU A 63 1.26 -1.53 -17.07
N MET A 64 0.54 -1.20 -18.15
CA MET A 64 0.10 -2.18 -19.16
C MET A 64 1.19 -2.51 -20.19
N TRP A 65 2.18 -1.62 -20.37
CA TRP A 65 3.21 -1.76 -21.39
C TRP A 65 4.04 -3.05 -21.27
N PRO A 66 4.52 -3.48 -20.08
CA PRO A 66 5.41 -4.64 -20.02
C PRO A 66 4.75 -5.95 -20.48
N GLY A 67 3.44 -6.10 -20.29
CA GLY A 67 2.69 -7.23 -20.83
C GLY A 67 2.68 -7.24 -22.36
N ALA A 68 2.49 -6.07 -22.98
CA ALA A 68 2.55 -5.92 -24.43
C ALA A 68 3.98 -6.16 -24.96
N TYR A 69 5.00 -5.63 -24.28
CA TYR A 69 6.40 -5.84 -24.64
C TYR A 69 6.80 -7.32 -24.58
N HIS A 70 6.46 -8.00 -23.48
CA HIS A 70 6.74 -9.43 -23.31
C HIS A 70 6.10 -10.28 -24.40
N ARG A 71 4.89 -9.93 -24.87
CA ARG A 71 4.19 -10.70 -25.90
C ARG A 71 4.63 -10.37 -27.33
N ILE A 72 4.85 -9.09 -27.64
CA ILE A 72 5.13 -8.62 -29.01
C ILE A 72 6.61 -8.73 -29.36
N VAL A 73 7.50 -8.35 -28.43
CA VAL A 73 8.95 -8.32 -28.67
C VAL A 73 9.60 -9.64 -28.28
N ALA A 74 9.26 -10.17 -27.11
CA ALA A 74 9.89 -11.38 -26.60
C ALA A 74 9.14 -12.67 -26.95
N GLY A 75 8.01 -12.60 -27.67
CA GLY A 75 7.24 -13.80 -28.05
C GLY A 75 6.66 -14.60 -26.86
N GLY A 76 6.71 -14.04 -25.64
CA GLY A 76 6.40 -14.75 -24.40
C GLY A 76 7.55 -15.57 -23.81
N GLU A 77 8.77 -15.41 -24.32
CA GLU A 77 9.98 -16.03 -23.79
C GLU A 77 10.66 -15.16 -22.72
N ASP A 78 11.26 -15.83 -21.73
CA ASP A 78 11.96 -15.18 -20.62
C ASP A 78 13.35 -14.68 -21.06
N HIS A 79 13.45 -13.39 -21.38
CA HIS A 79 14.72 -12.72 -21.70
C HIS A 79 15.18 -11.72 -20.61
N PRO A 80 16.50 -11.56 -20.39
CA PRO A 80 17.02 -10.55 -19.47
C PRO A 80 16.56 -9.12 -19.79
N ASP A 81 16.40 -8.81 -21.08
CA ASP A 81 15.93 -7.49 -21.54
C ASP A 81 14.48 -7.20 -21.11
N VAL A 82 13.64 -8.24 -21.03
CA VAL A 82 12.27 -8.12 -20.53
C VAL A 82 12.26 -7.72 -19.06
N HIS A 83 13.09 -8.38 -18.24
CA HIS A 83 13.23 -8.03 -16.83
C HIS A 83 13.70 -6.58 -16.66
N GLN A 84 14.77 -6.16 -17.37
CA GLN A 84 15.25 -4.78 -17.30
C GLN A 84 14.20 -3.76 -17.77
N PHE A 85 13.45 -4.08 -18.83
CA PHE A 85 12.38 -3.23 -19.33
C PHE A 85 11.26 -3.08 -18.31
N ILE A 86 10.75 -4.19 -17.74
CA ILE A 86 9.72 -4.17 -16.69
C ILE A 86 10.19 -3.29 -15.54
N THR A 87 11.40 -3.53 -15.01
CA THR A 87 11.93 -2.78 -13.88
C THR A 87 12.00 -1.28 -14.17
N ARG A 88 12.52 -0.86 -15.33
CA ARG A 88 12.58 0.57 -15.71
C ARG A 88 11.20 1.20 -15.81
N VAL A 89 10.27 0.56 -16.52
CA VAL A 89 8.91 1.08 -16.72
C VAL A 89 8.20 1.21 -15.37
N MET A 90 8.33 0.20 -14.50
CA MET A 90 7.73 0.20 -13.18
C MET A 90 8.31 1.27 -12.24
N CYS A 91 9.61 1.60 -12.38
CA CYS A 91 10.21 2.73 -11.67
C CYS A 91 9.57 4.06 -12.07
N PHE A 92 9.28 4.29 -13.34
CA PHE A 92 8.62 5.52 -13.79
C PHE A 92 7.11 5.53 -13.50
N ALA A 93 6.47 4.35 -13.47
CA ALA A 93 5.03 4.22 -13.28
C ALA A 93 4.53 4.71 -11.91
N LEU A 94 5.39 4.75 -10.87
CA LEU A 94 5.04 5.21 -9.53
C LEU A 94 5.02 6.75 -9.39
N LEU A 95 5.77 7.50 -10.22
CA LEU A 95 5.79 8.96 -10.16
C LEU A 95 4.40 9.58 -10.40
N PRO A 96 3.64 9.20 -11.46
CA PRO A 96 2.30 9.72 -11.65
C PRO A 96 1.35 9.47 -10.48
N PHE A 97 1.45 8.33 -9.77
CA PHE A 97 0.64 8.08 -8.57
C PHE A 97 0.95 9.08 -7.47
N ALA A 98 2.22 9.41 -7.22
CA ALA A 98 2.61 10.29 -6.12
C ALA A 98 2.06 11.71 -6.33
N PHE A 99 2.11 12.19 -7.57
CA PHE A 99 1.54 13.48 -7.95
C PHE A 99 0.01 13.44 -7.99
N ALA A 100 -0.61 12.38 -8.52
CA ALA A 100 -2.06 12.24 -8.51
C ALA A 100 -2.64 12.23 -7.09
N PHE A 101 -2.02 11.50 -6.16
CA PHE A 101 -2.44 11.51 -4.75
C PHE A 101 -2.29 12.89 -4.10
N GLY A 102 -1.19 13.60 -4.37
CA GLY A 102 -1.02 14.97 -3.88
C GLY A 102 -2.04 15.94 -4.45
N ILE A 103 -2.34 15.84 -5.74
CA ILE A 103 -3.41 16.60 -6.40
C ILE A 103 -4.75 16.31 -5.73
N ASP A 104 -5.08 15.04 -5.49
CA ASP A 104 -6.33 14.65 -4.85
C ASP A 104 -6.43 15.23 -3.43
N ALA A 105 -5.36 15.11 -2.64
CA ALA A 105 -5.31 15.69 -1.31
C ALA A 105 -5.45 17.22 -1.35
N TYR A 106 -4.76 17.89 -2.28
CA TYR A 106 -4.87 19.33 -2.50
C TYR A 106 -6.31 19.73 -2.82
N VAL A 107 -6.96 19.08 -3.80
CA VAL A 107 -8.32 19.46 -4.24
C VAL A 107 -9.34 19.31 -3.12
N VAL A 108 -9.27 18.23 -2.36
CA VAL A 108 -10.19 17.98 -1.23
C VAL A 108 -9.99 19.01 -0.11
N THR A 109 -8.74 19.32 0.23
CA THR A 109 -8.45 20.25 1.32
C THR A 109 -8.60 21.72 0.93
N ASP A 110 -8.36 22.07 -0.35
CA ASP A 110 -8.68 23.38 -0.94
C ASP A 110 -10.18 23.66 -0.85
N LEU A 111 -11.01 22.69 -1.24
CA LEU A 111 -12.47 22.80 -1.18
C LEU A 111 -12.99 22.99 0.25
N MET A 112 -12.35 22.39 1.26
CA MET A 112 -12.85 22.36 2.65
C MET A 112 -12.27 23.45 3.55
N TYR A 113 -10.99 23.77 3.40
CA TYR A 113 -10.21 24.59 4.34
C TYR A 113 -9.46 25.75 3.64
N GLY A 114 -9.46 25.77 2.30
CA GLY A 114 -8.84 26.83 1.49
C GLY A 114 -7.47 26.47 0.92
N HIS A 115 -6.95 27.40 0.12
CA HIS A 115 -5.79 27.16 -0.77
C HIS A 115 -4.51 26.79 -0.04
N THR A 116 -4.17 27.49 1.06
CA THR A 116 -2.92 27.26 1.80
C THR A 116 -2.88 25.86 2.41
N THR A 117 -3.99 25.41 3.01
CA THR A 117 -4.12 24.04 3.52
C THR A 117 -4.07 23.02 2.39
N GLY A 118 -4.68 23.35 1.25
CA GLY A 118 -4.54 22.62 -0.02
C GLY A 118 -3.09 22.29 -0.35
N ILE A 119 -2.26 23.33 -0.47
CA ILE A 119 -0.85 23.20 -0.86
C ILE A 119 -0.09 22.35 0.16
N VAL A 120 -0.26 22.61 1.46
CA VAL A 120 0.46 21.90 2.52
C VAL A 120 0.12 20.41 2.49
N PHE A 121 -1.16 20.04 2.41
CA PHE A 121 -1.57 18.65 2.39
C PHE A 121 -1.17 17.93 1.09
N GLY A 122 -1.35 18.57 -0.06
CA GLY A 122 -0.92 18.00 -1.34
C GLY A 122 0.59 17.76 -1.38
N ALA A 123 1.38 18.75 -0.99
CA ALA A 123 2.83 18.63 -0.94
C ALA A 123 3.31 17.59 0.08
N CYS A 124 2.69 17.55 1.28
CA CYS A 124 3.00 16.57 2.31
C CYS A 124 2.75 15.14 1.83
N LEU A 125 1.61 14.89 1.17
CA LEU A 125 1.27 13.55 0.71
C LEU A 125 2.15 13.11 -0.46
N THR A 126 2.42 13.98 -1.45
CA THR A 126 3.36 13.68 -2.53
C THR A 126 4.76 13.43 -1.99
N THR A 127 5.24 14.26 -1.06
CA THR A 127 6.56 14.09 -0.44
C THR A 127 6.63 12.77 0.31
N THR A 128 5.60 12.43 1.08
CA THR A 128 5.52 11.14 1.79
C THR A 128 5.55 9.96 0.82
N ALA A 129 4.75 10.01 -0.26
CA ALA A 129 4.75 8.96 -1.29
C ALA A 129 6.14 8.81 -1.94
N LEU A 130 6.76 9.91 -2.36
CA LEU A 130 8.09 9.89 -2.95
C LEU A 130 9.16 9.39 -1.98
N LEU A 131 9.09 9.78 -0.70
CA LEU A 131 10.00 9.30 0.33
C LEU A 131 9.88 7.79 0.55
N PHE A 132 8.66 7.25 0.61
CA PHE A 132 8.47 5.82 0.82
C PHE A 132 8.80 4.98 -0.42
N TRP A 133 8.53 5.49 -1.63
CA TRP A 133 8.72 4.73 -2.86
C TRP A 133 10.13 4.87 -3.45
N TYR A 134 10.77 6.04 -3.30
CA TYR A 134 12.11 6.33 -3.82
C TYR A 134 13.09 6.83 -2.74
N GLY A 135 12.64 7.50 -1.68
CA GLY A 135 13.55 8.07 -0.66
C GLY A 135 14.23 7.03 0.23
N ILE A 136 13.55 5.92 0.54
CA ILE A 136 14.12 4.81 1.31
C ILE A 136 15.29 4.12 0.55
N GLU A 137 15.31 4.23 -0.78
CA GLU A 137 16.37 3.74 -1.68
C GLU A 137 17.71 4.45 -1.43
N GLU A 138 17.73 5.77 -1.56
CA GLU A 138 18.96 6.58 -1.55
C GLU A 138 19.66 6.54 -0.18
N LEU A 139 18.88 6.54 0.90
CA LEU A 139 19.41 6.49 2.26
C LEU A 139 20.05 5.13 2.62
N ARG A 140 19.63 4.04 1.96
CA ARG A 140 20.08 2.69 2.32
C ARG A 140 21.08 2.08 1.35
N LYS A 141 21.12 2.51 0.09
CA LYS A 141 22.19 2.15 -0.85
C LYS A 141 23.58 2.43 -0.27
N ARG A 142 23.72 3.57 0.42
CA ARG A 142 24.94 3.96 1.17
C ARG A 142 25.29 3.09 2.38
N ARG A 143 24.32 2.41 3.00
CA ARG A 143 24.57 1.49 4.14
C ARG A 143 24.86 0.06 3.70
N ARG A 144 24.44 -0.34 2.50
CA ARG A 144 24.60 -1.70 1.96
C ARG A 144 26.04 -1.95 1.51
N GLU A 145 26.66 -0.98 0.85
CA GLU A 145 28.08 -1.02 0.46
C GLU A 145 29.01 -1.28 1.67
N SER A 146 28.66 -0.80 2.86
CA SER A 146 29.46 -0.99 4.08
C SER A 146 29.22 -2.32 4.81
N LYS A 147 28.14 -3.06 4.50
CA LYS A 147 27.73 -4.26 5.26
C LYS A 147 27.89 -5.58 4.50
N GLU A 148 27.90 -5.56 3.16
CA GLU A 148 28.07 -6.77 2.35
C GLU A 148 29.45 -7.43 2.50
N GLU A 149 30.50 -6.68 2.87
CA GLU A 149 31.82 -7.24 3.20
C GLU A 149 31.83 -8.06 4.51
N ARG A 150 30.88 -7.84 5.42
CA ARG A 150 30.86 -8.52 6.73
C ARG A 150 29.95 -9.76 6.80
N MET A 151 29.05 -9.94 5.84
CA MET A 151 27.99 -10.96 5.93
C MET A 151 28.25 -12.21 5.07
N LYS A 152 29.26 -12.18 4.18
CA LYS A 152 29.68 -13.35 3.37
C LYS A 152 30.36 -14.49 4.15
N ALA A 153 30.48 -14.41 5.47
CA ALA A 153 31.18 -15.41 6.28
C ALA A 153 30.26 -16.34 7.10
N ARG A 154 28.94 -16.29 6.93
CA ARG A 154 28.05 -17.09 7.78
C ARG A 154 26.70 -17.43 7.14
N ASP A 155 26.71 -18.22 6.08
CA ASP A 155 25.54 -19.02 5.68
C ASP A 155 26.00 -20.25 4.89
N GLU A 156 26.57 -21.21 5.61
CA GLU A 156 26.40 -22.62 5.29
C GLU A 156 25.59 -23.23 6.44
N ASP A 157 24.60 -24.07 6.07
CA ASP A 157 23.72 -24.87 6.93
C ASP A 157 22.57 -24.18 7.69
N GLU A 158 21.36 -24.27 7.11
CA GLU A 158 20.22 -24.92 7.77
C GLU A 158 19.08 -25.20 6.75
N ASP A 159 19.13 -26.36 6.09
CA ASP A 159 17.94 -27.00 5.52
C ASP A 159 17.06 -27.54 6.67
N SER A 160 16.45 -26.62 7.41
CA SER A 160 15.37 -26.91 8.35
C SER A 160 14.11 -26.65 7.54
N GLY A 161 13.32 -27.68 7.18
CA GLY A 161 12.09 -27.67 6.34
C GLY A 161 11.08 -26.52 6.54
N LYS A 162 11.55 -25.29 6.32
CA LYS A 162 10.90 -23.99 6.39
C LYS A 162 10.71 -23.57 4.94
N THR A 163 9.58 -22.92 4.65
CA THR A 163 9.28 -22.33 3.35
C THR A 163 10.48 -21.55 2.79
N LYS A 164 10.78 -21.74 1.51
CA LYS A 164 11.90 -21.07 0.82
C LYS A 164 11.70 -19.56 0.89
N LEU A 165 12.80 -18.82 0.84
CA LEU A 165 12.75 -17.35 0.92
C LEU A 165 11.96 -16.74 -0.25
N GLU A 166 12.15 -17.26 -1.46
CA GLU A 166 11.43 -16.88 -2.68
C GLU A 166 9.91 -17.03 -2.46
N ASP A 167 9.47 -18.19 -1.95
CA ASP A 167 8.06 -18.45 -1.64
C ASP A 167 7.50 -17.48 -0.59
N LYS A 168 8.28 -17.12 0.44
CA LYS A 168 7.87 -16.14 1.46
C LYS A 168 7.70 -14.75 0.88
N ILE A 169 8.53 -14.37 -0.09
CA ILE A 169 8.44 -13.10 -0.79
C ILE A 169 7.20 -13.07 -1.69
N ASP A 170 6.97 -14.13 -2.46
CA ASP A 170 5.75 -14.30 -3.25
C ASP A 170 4.49 -14.22 -2.34
N HIS A 171 4.54 -14.83 -1.15
CA HIS A 171 3.44 -14.75 -0.18
C HIS A 171 3.21 -13.32 0.32
N VAL A 172 4.22 -12.61 0.82
CA VAL A 172 4.00 -11.25 1.36
C VAL A 172 3.55 -10.26 0.28
N LEU A 173 4.06 -10.39 -0.95
CA LEU A 173 3.60 -9.60 -2.09
C LEU A 173 2.16 -9.97 -2.48
N THR A 174 1.77 -11.23 -2.33
CA THR A 174 0.37 -11.66 -2.55
C THR A 174 -0.55 -11.13 -1.45
N GLU A 175 -0.12 -11.15 -0.19
CA GLU A 175 -0.85 -10.56 0.93
C GLU A 175 -1.08 -9.06 0.72
N CYS A 176 -0.04 -8.32 0.27
CA CYS A 176 -0.18 -6.91 -0.12
C CYS A 176 -1.20 -6.73 -1.26
N ARG A 177 -1.17 -7.61 -2.28
CA ARG A 177 -2.11 -7.60 -3.42
C ARG A 177 -3.56 -7.81 -3.02
N VAL A 178 -3.83 -8.57 -1.97
CA VAL A 178 -5.20 -8.78 -1.48
C VAL A 178 -5.75 -7.50 -0.85
N VAL A 179 -4.93 -6.75 -0.13
CA VAL A 179 -5.37 -5.58 0.65
C VAL A 179 -5.36 -4.30 -0.20
N LEU A 180 -4.35 -4.11 -1.04
CA LEU A 180 -4.09 -2.84 -1.73
C LEU A 180 -5.25 -2.35 -2.62
N PRO A 181 -5.83 -3.15 -3.53
CA PRO A 181 -6.92 -2.69 -4.38
C PRO A 181 -8.16 -2.30 -3.57
N GLY A 182 -8.44 -3.02 -2.48
CA GLY A 182 -9.53 -2.69 -1.57
C GLY A 182 -9.31 -1.36 -0.85
N ALA A 183 -8.09 -1.13 -0.35
CA ALA A 183 -7.72 0.14 0.29
C ALA A 183 -7.82 1.32 -0.70
N GLN A 184 -7.35 1.14 -1.94
CA GLN A 184 -7.43 2.15 -3.00
C GLN A 184 -8.89 2.45 -3.42
N ALA A 185 -9.72 1.41 -3.49
CA ALA A 185 -11.15 1.56 -3.73
C ALA A 185 -11.81 2.44 -2.67
N LEU A 186 -11.63 2.09 -1.40
CA LEU A 186 -12.18 2.83 -0.27
C LEU A 186 -11.69 4.28 -0.24
N MET A 187 -10.38 4.50 -0.44
CA MET A 187 -9.80 5.84 -0.51
C MET A 187 -10.44 6.70 -1.62
N GLY A 188 -10.65 6.14 -2.81
CA GLY A 188 -11.24 6.90 -3.90
C GLY A 188 -12.76 7.13 -3.75
N PHE A 189 -13.49 6.22 -3.11
CA PHE A 189 -14.88 6.48 -2.71
C PHE A 189 -14.98 7.60 -1.66
N GLN A 190 -14.06 7.63 -0.69
CA GLN A 190 -13.98 8.74 0.26
C GLN A 190 -13.69 10.06 -0.46
N PHE A 191 -12.77 10.04 -1.43
CA PHE A 191 -12.44 11.20 -2.24
C PHE A 191 -13.69 11.75 -2.94
N ILE A 192 -14.44 10.89 -3.65
CA ILE A 192 -15.66 11.28 -4.36
C ILE A 192 -16.71 11.86 -3.41
N SER A 193 -16.80 11.33 -2.20
CA SER A 193 -17.79 11.78 -1.22
C SER A 193 -17.68 13.27 -0.92
N PHE A 194 -16.47 13.88 -1.00
CA PHE A 194 -16.30 15.33 -0.83
C PHE A 194 -17.00 16.18 -1.92
N LEU A 195 -17.23 15.62 -3.10
CA LEU A 195 -17.88 16.30 -4.23
C LEU A 195 -19.39 16.05 -4.26
N MET A 196 -19.93 15.24 -3.33
CA MET A 196 -21.36 14.98 -3.28
C MET A 196 -22.09 16.07 -2.49
N GLN A 197 -23.23 16.53 -3.00
CA GLN A 197 -24.07 17.53 -2.31
C GLN A 197 -24.48 17.11 -0.88
N SER A 198 -24.67 15.81 -0.64
CA SER A 198 -25.00 15.27 0.69
C SER A 198 -23.90 15.49 1.72
N PHE A 199 -22.64 15.58 1.29
CA PHE A 199 -21.49 15.79 2.17
C PHE A 199 -21.40 17.25 2.64
N GLU A 200 -21.78 18.21 1.79
CA GLU A 200 -21.79 19.64 2.15
C GLU A 200 -22.70 19.94 3.34
N LYS A 201 -23.81 19.21 3.46
CA LYS A 201 -24.80 19.33 4.54
C LYS A 201 -24.32 18.74 5.87
N LEU A 202 -23.18 18.05 5.89
CA LEU A 202 -22.65 17.47 7.13
C LEU A 202 -22.06 18.53 8.07
N PRO A 203 -22.13 18.32 9.39
CA PRO A 203 -21.45 19.16 10.37
C PRO A 203 -19.93 19.22 10.13
N GLN A 204 -19.30 20.34 10.47
CA GLN A 204 -17.86 20.52 10.28
C GLN A 204 -17.02 19.46 11.01
N SER A 205 -17.46 19.00 12.17
CA SER A 205 -16.80 17.90 12.90
C SER A 205 -16.78 16.59 12.11
N SER A 206 -17.85 16.28 11.36
CA SER A 206 -17.86 15.12 10.46
C SER A 206 -16.91 15.31 9.29
N LYS A 207 -16.88 16.50 8.68
CA LYS A 207 -15.97 16.79 7.57
C LYS A 207 -14.49 16.64 7.98
N LEU A 208 -14.15 17.07 9.19
CA LEU A 208 -12.82 16.88 9.76
C LEU A 208 -12.48 15.40 9.97
N VAL A 209 -13.39 14.62 10.58
CA VAL A 209 -13.19 13.18 10.76
C VAL A 209 -13.00 12.50 9.41
N HIS A 210 -13.82 12.81 8.41
CA HIS A 210 -13.69 12.26 7.05
C HIS A 210 -12.34 12.61 6.41
N THR A 211 -11.85 13.84 6.61
CA THR A 211 -10.53 14.27 6.12
C THR A 211 -9.40 13.49 6.78
N VAL A 212 -9.46 13.30 8.10
CA VAL A 212 -8.47 12.51 8.86
C VAL A 212 -8.50 11.04 8.42
N SER A 213 -9.70 10.47 8.23
CA SER A 213 -9.88 9.11 7.68
C SER A 213 -9.22 8.97 6.31
N LEU A 214 -9.41 9.95 5.42
CA LEU A 214 -8.79 9.95 4.09
C LEU A 214 -7.26 9.98 4.19
N CYS A 215 -6.69 10.74 5.13
CA CYS A 215 -5.24 10.76 5.36
C CYS A 215 -4.70 9.40 5.81
N PHE A 216 -5.42 8.72 6.71
CA PHE A 216 -5.05 7.36 7.12
C PHE A 216 -5.16 6.37 5.96
N MET A 217 -6.19 6.47 5.13
CA MET A 217 -6.35 5.62 3.95
C MET A 217 -5.23 5.86 2.93
N ALA A 218 -4.88 7.13 2.67
CA ALA A 218 -3.78 7.48 1.79
C ALA A 218 -2.43 6.97 2.31
N LEU A 219 -2.17 7.10 3.62
CA LEU A 219 -0.96 6.55 4.25
C LEU A 219 -0.90 5.03 4.13
N SER A 220 -2.02 4.33 4.35
CA SER A 220 -2.12 2.88 4.16
C SER A 220 -1.78 2.47 2.73
N VAL A 221 -2.35 3.15 1.73
CA VAL A 221 -2.08 2.89 0.30
C VAL A 221 -0.60 3.11 -0.03
N ILE A 222 0.01 4.21 0.45
CA ILE A 222 1.43 4.50 0.26
C ILE A 222 2.30 3.37 0.84
N LEU A 223 2.00 2.92 2.06
CA LEU A 223 2.72 1.84 2.73
C LEU A 223 2.54 0.48 2.03
N LEU A 224 1.35 0.18 1.49
CA LEU A 224 1.08 -1.07 0.76
C LEU A 224 1.72 -1.12 -0.62
N MET A 225 1.94 0.04 -1.27
CA MET A 225 2.65 0.13 -2.55
C MET A 225 4.18 0.07 -2.38
N ALA A 226 4.70 0.44 -1.22
CA ALA A 226 6.14 0.55 -0.96
C ALA A 226 6.93 -0.78 -1.09
N PRO A 227 6.44 -1.97 -0.65
CA PRO A 227 7.16 -3.23 -0.83
C PRO A 227 7.52 -3.54 -2.28
N ALA A 228 6.57 -3.41 -3.22
CA ALA A 228 6.82 -3.66 -4.64
C ALA A 228 7.82 -2.64 -5.23
N ALA A 229 7.75 -1.37 -4.80
CA ALA A 229 8.73 -0.37 -5.17
C ALA A 229 10.13 -0.75 -4.66
N TYR A 230 10.22 -1.10 -3.38
CA TYR A 230 11.46 -1.47 -2.70
C TYR A 230 12.12 -2.70 -3.32
N HIS A 231 11.35 -3.75 -3.62
CA HIS A 231 11.87 -4.99 -4.20
C HIS A 231 12.56 -4.74 -5.56
N ARG A 232 11.94 -3.93 -6.41
CA ARG A 232 12.49 -3.64 -7.74
C ARG A 232 13.67 -2.71 -7.71
N ILE A 233 13.55 -1.66 -6.91
CA ILE A 233 14.46 -0.53 -6.96
C ILE A 233 15.71 -0.78 -6.11
N VAL A 234 15.54 -1.32 -4.90
CA VAL A 234 16.64 -1.50 -3.94
C VAL A 234 17.26 -2.89 -4.03
N GLU A 235 16.45 -3.90 -4.33
CA GLU A 235 16.90 -5.30 -4.37
C GLU A 235 17.08 -5.80 -5.80
N GLU A 236 16.80 -4.98 -6.83
CA GLU A 236 16.92 -5.35 -8.25
C GLU A 236 16.14 -6.63 -8.61
N GLY A 237 15.05 -6.90 -7.87
CA GLY A 237 14.26 -8.14 -7.99
C GLY A 237 14.94 -9.38 -7.40
N GLU A 238 15.93 -9.23 -6.51
CA GLU A 238 16.52 -10.34 -5.76
C GLU A 238 15.74 -10.62 -4.46
N ASP A 239 15.54 -11.92 -4.23
CA ASP A 239 14.86 -12.43 -3.05
C ASP A 239 15.78 -12.42 -1.83
N THR A 240 15.70 -11.37 -1.01
CA THR A 240 16.52 -11.22 0.21
C THR A 240 15.71 -11.30 1.51
N GLU A 241 16.34 -11.82 2.57
CA GLU A 241 15.70 -11.89 3.89
C GLU A 241 15.42 -10.49 4.46
N HIS A 242 16.23 -9.50 4.04
CA HIS A 242 16.00 -8.11 4.37
C HIS A 242 14.72 -7.59 3.74
N PHE A 243 14.51 -7.84 2.45
CA PHE A 243 13.30 -7.46 1.76
C PHE A 243 12.06 -8.03 2.44
N HIS A 244 12.04 -9.35 2.69
CA HIS A 244 10.91 -10.00 3.36
C HIS A 244 10.56 -9.31 4.69
N ARG A 245 11.56 -9.00 5.54
CA ARG A 245 11.31 -8.29 6.81
C ARG A 245 10.73 -6.88 6.61
N VAL A 246 11.22 -6.13 5.63
CA VAL A 246 10.73 -4.78 5.32
C VAL A 246 9.31 -4.85 4.78
N ALA A 247 9.04 -5.73 3.81
CA ALA A 247 7.73 -5.95 3.21
C ALA A 247 6.69 -6.36 4.27
N SER A 248 7.00 -7.34 5.12
CA SER A 248 6.10 -7.75 6.20
C SER A 248 5.83 -6.62 7.20
N SER A 249 6.85 -5.83 7.54
CA SER A 249 6.70 -4.70 8.45
C SER A 249 5.83 -3.60 7.86
N LEU A 250 6.00 -3.29 6.56
CA LEU A 250 5.20 -2.28 5.85
C LEU A 250 3.75 -2.72 5.72
N LEU A 251 3.49 -3.99 5.37
CA LEU A 251 2.14 -4.56 5.33
C LEU A 251 1.44 -4.42 6.69
N ILE A 252 2.07 -4.89 7.77
CA ILE A 252 1.53 -4.80 9.13
C ILE A 252 1.32 -3.33 9.53
N ALA A 253 2.28 -2.45 9.24
CA ALA A 253 2.18 -1.03 9.54
C ALA A 253 1.04 -0.35 8.76
N ALA A 254 0.75 -0.77 7.53
CA ALA A 254 -0.35 -0.22 6.72
C ALA A 254 -1.74 -0.62 7.23
N MET A 255 -1.87 -1.79 7.87
CA MET A 255 -3.14 -2.23 8.44
C MET A 255 -3.60 -1.33 9.60
N ILE A 256 -2.69 -0.70 10.33
CA ILE A 256 -3.01 0.21 11.45
C ILE A 256 -3.83 1.42 10.98
N PRO A 257 -3.33 2.27 10.05
CA PRO A 257 -4.10 3.39 9.52
C PRO A 257 -5.27 2.92 8.66
N LEU A 258 -5.19 1.76 7.98
CA LEU A 258 -6.34 1.20 7.24
C LEU A 258 -7.58 1.03 8.15
N ALA A 259 -7.41 0.40 9.31
CA ALA A 259 -8.51 0.21 10.26
C ALA A 259 -9.08 1.55 10.77
N LEU A 260 -8.21 2.53 11.02
CA LEU A 260 -8.61 3.87 11.47
C LEU A 260 -9.40 4.60 10.38
N GLY A 261 -8.95 4.55 9.14
CA GLY A 261 -9.62 5.15 7.99
C GLY A 261 -11.02 4.58 7.78
N ILE A 262 -11.14 3.25 7.72
CA ILE A 262 -12.43 2.56 7.53
C ILE A 262 -13.39 2.85 8.71
N SER A 263 -12.90 2.82 9.95
CA SER A 263 -13.73 3.08 11.12
C SER A 263 -14.22 4.53 11.16
N GLY A 264 -13.39 5.47 10.70
CA GLY A 264 -13.76 6.87 10.57
C GLY A 264 -14.79 7.11 9.47
N ASP A 265 -14.74 6.42 8.34
CA ASP A 265 -15.82 6.48 7.34
C ASP A 265 -17.12 5.90 7.87
N PHE A 266 -17.03 4.79 8.59
CA PHE A 266 -18.19 4.17 9.21
C PHE A 266 -18.86 5.12 10.22
N PHE A 267 -18.08 5.90 10.97
CA PHE A 267 -18.60 6.98 11.81
C PHE A 267 -19.45 7.97 11.00
N ILE A 268 -18.97 8.42 9.84
CA ILE A 268 -19.68 9.37 8.98
C ILE A 268 -21.00 8.78 8.48
N VAL A 269 -20.98 7.53 8.01
CA VAL A 269 -22.17 6.83 7.53
C VAL A 269 -23.20 6.70 8.64
N VAL A 270 -22.82 6.20 9.81
CA VAL A 270 -23.74 6.02 10.95
C VAL A 270 -24.29 7.37 11.40
N ARG A 271 -23.45 8.40 11.49
CA ARG A 271 -23.90 9.75 11.87
C ARG A 271 -24.87 10.34 10.85
N LYS A 272 -24.63 10.11 9.55
CA LYS A 272 -25.50 10.62 8.48
C LYS A 272 -26.89 9.94 8.48
N VAL A 273 -26.96 8.67 8.87
CA VAL A 273 -28.19 7.86 8.89
C VAL A 273 -28.97 8.05 10.20
N THR A 274 -28.29 8.05 11.34
CA THR A 274 -28.94 8.07 12.66
C THR A 274 -29.10 9.47 13.24
N GLU A 275 -28.42 10.48 12.66
CA GLU A 275 -28.30 11.84 13.18
C GLU A 275 -27.72 11.94 14.61
N SER A 276 -27.28 10.81 15.19
CA SER A 276 -26.76 10.71 16.55
C SER A 276 -25.24 10.64 16.55
N THR A 277 -24.61 11.61 17.21
CA THR A 277 -23.14 11.63 17.37
C THR A 277 -22.68 10.51 18.30
N VAL A 278 -23.40 10.28 19.40
CA VAL A 278 -23.05 9.23 20.38
C VAL A 278 -23.17 7.84 19.75
N GLY A 279 -24.25 7.59 19.00
CA GLY A 279 -24.43 6.32 18.28
C GLY A 279 -23.33 6.07 17.26
N ALA A 280 -22.91 7.12 16.53
CA ALA A 280 -21.80 7.03 15.59
C ALA A 280 -20.45 6.74 16.26
N ILE A 281 -20.14 7.41 17.38
CA ILE A 281 -18.90 7.14 18.16
C ILE A 281 -18.90 5.69 18.64
N ALA A 282 -20.00 5.23 19.25
CA ALA A 282 -20.09 3.87 19.76
C ALA A 282 -19.92 2.82 18.64
N ALA A 283 -20.63 3.00 17.52
CA ALA A 283 -20.56 2.08 16.38
C ALA A 283 -19.16 2.05 15.75
N SER A 284 -18.51 3.21 15.58
CA SER A 284 -17.15 3.32 15.06
C SER A 284 -16.12 2.72 16.02
N ALA A 285 -16.25 2.95 17.33
CA ALA A 285 -15.38 2.35 18.34
C ALA A 285 -15.51 0.82 18.35
N VAL A 286 -16.73 0.28 18.26
CA VAL A 286 -16.96 -1.17 18.14
C VAL A 286 -16.32 -1.73 16.87
N MET A 287 -16.51 -1.06 15.73
CA MET A 287 -15.90 -1.48 14.46
C MET A 287 -14.37 -1.48 14.53
N LEU A 288 -13.79 -0.44 15.15
CA LEU A 288 -12.35 -0.34 15.36
C LEU A 288 -11.83 -1.48 16.25
N LEU A 289 -12.55 -1.80 17.34
CA LEU A 289 -12.23 -2.93 18.20
C LEU A 289 -12.33 -4.27 17.47
N ILE A 290 -13.29 -4.43 16.56
CA ILE A 290 -13.40 -5.63 15.72
C ILE A 290 -12.17 -5.74 14.81
N PHE A 291 -11.79 -4.68 14.09
CA PHE A 291 -10.61 -4.70 13.23
C PHE A 291 -9.33 -4.98 14.02
N TYR A 292 -9.05 -4.21 15.07
CA TYR A 292 -7.84 -4.39 15.87
C TYR A 292 -7.84 -5.73 16.63
N GLY A 293 -9.00 -6.15 17.13
CA GLY A 293 -9.19 -7.42 17.81
C GLY A 293 -8.94 -8.61 16.89
N LEU A 294 -9.45 -8.59 15.65
CA LEU A 294 -9.22 -9.67 14.68
C LEU A 294 -7.80 -9.64 14.12
N TRP A 295 -7.30 -8.48 13.72
CA TRP A 295 -6.01 -8.36 13.01
C TRP A 295 -4.80 -8.48 13.92
N PHE A 296 -4.84 -7.87 15.11
CA PHE A 296 -3.69 -7.82 16.02
C PHE A 296 -3.94 -8.61 17.31
N GLY A 297 -5.14 -8.53 17.89
CA GLY A 297 -5.46 -9.20 19.15
C GLY A 297 -5.43 -10.72 19.02
N TYR A 298 -6.27 -11.27 18.14
CA TYR A 298 -6.42 -12.70 17.92
C TYR A 298 -5.13 -13.33 17.36
N THR A 299 -4.49 -12.66 16.41
CA THR A 299 -3.22 -13.13 15.81
C THR A 299 -2.09 -13.17 16.84
N SER A 300 -1.96 -12.14 17.69
CA SER A 300 -0.96 -12.11 18.76
C SER A 300 -1.24 -13.14 19.84
N TYR A 301 -2.52 -13.35 20.19
CA TYR A 301 -2.92 -14.39 21.13
C TYR A 301 -2.54 -15.79 20.63
N ARG A 302 -2.86 -16.11 19.36
CA ARG A 302 -2.47 -17.39 18.75
C ARG A 302 -0.96 -17.55 18.68
N ARG A 303 -0.23 -16.50 18.32
CA ARG A 303 1.25 -16.52 18.31
C ARG A 303 1.81 -16.91 19.69
N THR A 304 1.24 -16.39 20.76
CA THR A 304 1.68 -16.68 22.13
C THR A 304 1.38 -18.13 22.51
N GLN A 305 0.20 -18.64 22.16
CA GLN A 305 -0.16 -20.05 22.39
C GLN A 305 0.74 -21.03 21.62
N GLU A 306 1.05 -20.74 20.37
CA GLU A 306 1.93 -21.59 19.57
C GLU A 306 3.36 -21.58 20.08
N GLN A 307 3.87 -20.43 20.53
CA GLN A 307 5.19 -20.34 21.16
C GLN A 307 5.25 -21.17 22.44
N GLY A 308 4.23 -21.08 23.31
CA GLY A 308 4.13 -21.93 24.50
C GLY A 308 4.09 -23.42 24.17
N SER A 309 3.33 -23.79 23.14
CA SER A 309 3.22 -25.19 22.67
C SER A 309 4.52 -25.72 22.04
N ARG A 310 5.25 -24.88 21.29
CA ARG A 310 6.57 -25.23 20.73
C ARG A 310 7.63 -25.33 21.82
N GLN A 311 7.59 -24.45 22.83
CA GLN A 311 8.52 -24.48 23.94
C GLN A 311 8.30 -25.71 24.83
N LYS A 312 7.03 -26.10 25.05
CA LYS A 312 6.67 -27.35 25.75
C LYS A 312 7.19 -28.57 25.01
N ARG A 313 6.92 -28.69 23.69
CA ARG A 313 7.46 -29.78 22.85
C ARG A 313 8.99 -29.84 22.87
N ARG A 314 9.68 -28.69 22.78
CA ARG A 314 11.16 -28.65 22.87
C ARG A 314 11.69 -29.10 24.23
N ARG A 315 10.98 -28.83 25.33
CA ARG A 315 11.35 -29.32 26.68
C ARG A 315 11.16 -30.83 26.77
N GLU A 316 10.01 -31.35 26.36
CA GLU A 316 9.71 -32.79 26.34
C GLU A 316 10.72 -33.57 25.49
N SER A 317 11.10 -33.06 24.30
CA SER A 317 12.13 -33.69 23.47
C SER A 317 13.52 -33.70 24.12
N ARG A 318 13.89 -32.65 24.86
CA ARG A 318 15.16 -32.59 25.61
C ARG A 318 15.18 -33.55 26.80
N GLU A 319 14.06 -33.70 27.49
CA GLU A 319 13.91 -34.65 28.60
C GLU A 319 13.98 -36.10 28.13
N LEU A 320 13.30 -36.42 27.01
CA LEU A 320 13.40 -37.74 26.35
C LEU A 320 14.81 -38.07 25.87
N ALA A 321 15.55 -37.08 25.35
CA ALA A 321 16.94 -37.27 24.95
C ALA A 321 17.87 -37.54 26.14
N LYS A 322 17.63 -36.88 27.28
CA LYS A 322 18.38 -37.11 28.53
C LYS A 322 18.09 -38.46 29.20
N SER A 323 16.90 -39.03 28.98
CA SER A 323 16.52 -40.33 29.53
C SER A 323 17.11 -41.52 28.76
N LYS A 324 17.57 -41.30 27.52
CA LYS A 324 18.12 -42.33 26.64
C LYS A 324 19.65 -42.41 26.58
N GLY A 325 20.36 -41.48 27.21
CA GLY A 325 21.84 -41.45 27.28
C GLY A 325 22.31 -41.62 28.71
#